data_AF-A0A1A9DFU7-F1
#
_entry.id   AF-A0A1A9DFU7-F1
#
_cell.length_a   1.000
_cell.length_b   1.000
_cell.length_c   1.000
_cell.angle_alpha   90.00
_cell.angle_beta   90.00
_cell.angle_gamma   90.00
#
_symmetry.space_group_name_H-M   'P 1'
#
loop_
_entity.id
_entity.type
_entity.pdbx_description
1 polymer ?
#
loop_
_entity_poly.entity_id
_entity_poly.type
_entity_poly.pdbx_seq_one_letter_code
_entity_poly.pdbx_strand_id
1 'polypeptide(L)'
;MYSRKNQSDLTRTEKKRLVDAILQLKRSGRYDEFVSLHRQYYVTDADRRPRAAHMTPSFFPWHRRYLLEFEKALQTVDAGVTVPYWDWTRDNTPAASLWAEDFLGGNGRAGDRQVMTGPFAYARGDWPIRTGITDDRFLRRDLGRPSAPVTLPTKADVDRALSDPVYDTAPWNSVSTTGFRNRIEGWGIRGSRGVANHNRVHRWIGGSMAGAASPDDPVFWLHHAYIDLLWTRWQKAHPRARYLPDRSLAADDPQRGRVFALDDPMPPWDVKPSQLMDHTRLYRYV
;
A
#
# COMPACT_ATOMS: atom_id res chain seq x y z
N MET A 1 -20.84 4.21 -8.46
CA MET A 1 -19.92 4.65 -7.38
C MET A 1 -20.06 3.70 -6.21
N TYR A 2 -18.97 3.09 -5.77
CA TYR A 2 -18.97 2.12 -4.66
C TYR A 2 -18.26 2.69 -3.42
N SER A 3 -18.39 2.00 -2.27
CA SER A 3 -17.87 2.47 -0.99
C SER A 3 -16.78 1.54 -0.47
N ARG A 4 -15.63 2.09 -0.07
CA ARG A 4 -14.57 1.38 0.66
C ARG A 4 -14.77 1.59 2.16
N LYS A 5 -15.07 0.51 2.87
CA LYS A 5 -15.34 0.51 4.32
C LYS A 5 -14.05 0.31 5.12
N ASN A 6 -14.06 0.74 6.38
CA ASN A 6 -13.07 0.25 7.33
C ASN A 6 -13.19 -1.27 7.48
N GLN A 7 -12.07 -1.98 7.56
CA GLN A 7 -12.03 -3.43 7.72
C GLN A 7 -12.80 -3.91 8.95
N SER A 8 -12.77 -3.13 10.04
CA SER A 8 -13.43 -3.47 11.31
C SER A 8 -14.95 -3.33 11.25
N ASP A 9 -15.46 -2.58 10.28
CA ASP A 9 -16.90 -2.38 10.04
C ASP A 9 -17.47 -3.38 9.01
N LEU A 10 -16.65 -4.28 8.49
CA LEU A 10 -17.13 -5.33 7.58
C LEU A 10 -17.95 -6.38 8.32
N THR A 11 -19.11 -6.70 7.75
CA THR A 11 -19.88 -7.87 8.16
C THR A 11 -19.13 -9.16 7.83
N ARG A 12 -19.49 -10.26 8.51
CA ARG A 12 -18.96 -11.61 8.19
C ARG A 12 -19.14 -11.98 6.71
N THR A 13 -20.27 -11.59 6.11
CA THR A 13 -20.54 -11.86 4.69
C THR A 13 -19.60 -11.07 3.78
N GLU A 14 -19.35 -9.80 4.08
CA GLU A 14 -18.43 -8.97 3.30
C GLU A 14 -16.99 -9.46 3.39
N LYS A 15 -16.53 -9.84 4.60
CA LYS A 15 -15.22 -10.49 4.80
C LYS A 15 -15.09 -11.75 3.94
N LYS A 16 -16.11 -12.63 3.99
CA LYS A 16 -16.12 -13.86 3.21
C LYS A 16 -16.05 -13.60 1.71
N ARG A 17 -16.89 -12.70 1.18
CA ARG A 17 -16.91 -12.37 -0.26
C ARG A 17 -15.57 -11.83 -0.74
N LEU A 18 -14.94 -10.96 0.06
CA LEU A 18 -13.60 -10.46 -0.26
C LEU A 18 -12.55 -11.57 -0.28
N VAL A 19 -12.52 -12.42 0.75
CA VAL A 19 -11.60 -13.57 0.82
C VAL A 19 -11.82 -14.50 -0.38
N ASP A 20 -13.05 -14.89 -0.67
CA ASP A 20 -13.39 -15.79 -1.78
C ASP A 20 -12.93 -15.21 -3.12
N ALA A 21 -13.14 -13.90 -3.36
CA ALA A 21 -12.72 -13.22 -4.57
C ALA A 21 -11.19 -13.17 -4.71
N ILE A 22 -10.46 -12.88 -3.62
CA ILE A 22 -9.00 -12.90 -3.60
C ILE A 22 -8.46 -14.30 -3.91
N LEU A 23 -9.00 -15.34 -3.26
CA LEU A 23 -8.62 -16.73 -3.51
C LEU A 23 -8.92 -17.15 -4.95
N GLN A 24 -10.03 -16.67 -5.53
CA GLN A 24 -10.34 -16.93 -6.93
C GLN A 24 -9.34 -16.28 -7.89
N LEU A 25 -8.96 -15.01 -7.65
CA LEU A 25 -7.90 -14.37 -8.42
C LEU A 25 -6.58 -15.12 -8.29
N LYS A 26 -6.25 -15.63 -7.10
CA LYS A 26 -5.04 -16.45 -6.88
C LYS A 26 -5.08 -17.75 -7.68
N ARG A 27 -6.19 -18.49 -7.64
CA ARG A 27 -6.37 -19.73 -8.41
C ARG A 27 -6.22 -19.52 -9.92
N SER A 28 -6.70 -18.37 -10.42
CA SER A 28 -6.58 -18.03 -11.85
C SER A 28 -5.17 -17.58 -12.29
N GLY A 29 -4.24 -17.37 -11.35
CA GLY A 29 -2.94 -16.76 -11.61
C GLY A 29 -2.98 -15.22 -11.72
N ARG A 30 -4.16 -14.63 -11.88
CA ARG A 30 -4.34 -13.17 -12.02
C ARG A 30 -3.80 -12.38 -10.82
N TYR A 31 -3.88 -12.93 -9.60
CA TYR A 31 -3.31 -12.28 -8.42
C TYR A 31 -1.78 -12.13 -8.52
N ASP A 32 -1.09 -13.15 -9.07
CA ASP A 32 0.37 -13.16 -9.14
C ASP A 32 0.90 -12.10 -10.13
N GLU A 33 0.12 -11.75 -11.15
CA GLU A 33 0.44 -10.64 -12.05
C GLU A 33 0.55 -9.30 -11.30
N PHE A 34 -0.30 -9.07 -10.28
CA PHE A 34 -0.22 -7.86 -9.45
C PHE A 34 1.09 -7.87 -8.64
N VAL A 35 1.43 -8.99 -7.99
CA VAL A 35 2.67 -9.11 -7.23
C VAL A 35 3.90 -8.85 -8.11
N SER A 36 3.95 -9.47 -9.29
CA SER A 36 5.01 -9.26 -10.28
C SER A 36 5.08 -7.81 -10.77
N LEU A 37 3.93 -7.19 -11.01
CA LEU A 37 3.86 -5.78 -11.43
C LEU A 37 4.43 -4.86 -10.35
N HIS A 38 4.03 -5.03 -9.09
CA HIS A 38 4.59 -4.25 -7.99
C HIS A 38 6.11 -4.43 -7.88
N ARG A 39 6.62 -5.66 -7.99
CA ARG A 39 8.06 -5.93 -7.98
C ARG A 39 8.81 -5.26 -9.14
N GLN A 40 8.21 -5.21 -10.33
CA GLN A 40 8.81 -4.56 -11.50
C GLN A 40 9.04 -3.07 -11.25
N TYR A 41 8.08 -2.41 -10.60
CA TYR A 41 8.10 -0.96 -10.29
C TYR A 41 8.58 -0.62 -8.88
N TYR A 42 9.01 -1.61 -8.09
CA TYR A 42 9.76 -1.40 -6.87
C TYR A 42 11.20 -0.97 -7.21
N VAL A 43 11.37 0.33 -7.42
CA VAL A 43 12.63 0.98 -7.81
C VAL A 43 13.07 1.93 -6.69
N THR A 44 14.28 1.74 -6.17
CA THR A 44 14.83 2.57 -5.08
C THR A 44 15.61 3.76 -5.61
N ASP A 45 15.95 4.71 -4.74
CA ASP A 45 16.74 5.90 -5.11
C ASP A 45 18.08 5.58 -5.80
N ALA A 46 18.68 4.43 -5.43
CA ALA A 46 19.96 3.97 -5.98
C ALA A 46 19.85 3.43 -7.41
N ASP A 47 18.66 3.03 -7.85
CA ASP A 47 18.42 2.47 -9.18
C ASP A 47 18.10 3.58 -10.19
N ARG A 48 18.77 3.58 -11.35
CA ARG A 48 18.62 4.62 -12.38
C ARG A 48 17.33 4.53 -13.19
N ARG A 49 16.56 3.44 -13.09
CA ARG A 49 15.26 3.29 -13.77
C ARG A 49 14.25 4.34 -13.31
N PRO A 50 13.19 4.60 -14.10
CA PRO A 50 12.09 5.44 -13.67
C PRO A 50 11.41 4.92 -12.40
N ARG A 51 11.19 5.80 -11.42
CA ARG A 51 10.55 5.52 -10.13
C ARG A 51 9.11 5.99 -10.18
N ALA A 52 8.20 5.07 -10.46
CA ALA A 52 6.76 5.36 -10.53
C ALA A 52 6.05 5.09 -9.19
N ALA A 53 6.40 4.00 -8.51
CA ALA A 53 5.65 3.51 -7.36
C ALA A 53 6.17 3.99 -6.00
N HIS A 54 7.49 4.13 -5.81
CA HIS A 54 8.12 4.40 -4.51
C HIS A 54 9.22 5.45 -4.60
N MET A 55 9.49 6.12 -3.48
CA MET A 55 10.51 7.17 -3.32
C MET A 55 10.37 8.23 -4.42
N THR A 56 9.14 8.65 -4.66
CA THR A 56 8.76 9.46 -5.83
C THR A 56 7.44 10.19 -5.58
N PRO A 57 7.26 11.39 -6.14
CA PRO A 57 5.99 12.11 -6.13
C PRO A 57 4.78 11.28 -6.56
N SER A 58 4.95 10.37 -7.51
CA SER A 58 3.86 9.56 -8.05
C SER A 58 3.43 8.40 -7.14
N PHE A 59 4.00 8.27 -5.93
CA PHE A 59 3.67 7.22 -4.97
C PHE A 59 2.16 7.05 -4.76
N PHE A 60 1.45 8.14 -4.46
CA PHE A 60 0.00 8.08 -4.24
C PHE A 60 -0.81 7.76 -5.51
N PRO A 61 -0.68 8.52 -6.62
CA PRO A 61 -1.47 8.24 -7.81
C PRO A 61 -1.16 6.85 -8.41
N TRP A 62 0.10 6.38 -8.35
CA TRP A 62 0.45 5.04 -8.81
C TRP A 62 -0.26 3.96 -7.99
N HIS A 63 -0.22 4.05 -6.66
CA HIS A 63 -0.92 3.10 -5.79
C HIS A 63 -2.45 3.22 -5.86
N ARG A 64 -3.00 4.42 -6.07
CA ARG A 64 -4.43 4.61 -6.35
C ARG A 64 -4.84 3.88 -7.63
N ARG A 65 -4.07 4.03 -8.71
CA ARG A 65 -4.29 3.31 -9.97
C ARG A 65 -4.17 1.80 -9.78
N TYR A 66 -3.18 1.35 -9.02
CA TYR A 66 -2.96 -0.05 -8.71
C TYR A 66 -4.13 -0.66 -7.92
N LEU A 67 -4.64 0.04 -6.90
CA LEU A 67 -5.85 -0.34 -6.16
C LEU A 67 -7.09 -0.43 -7.06
N LEU A 68 -7.27 0.53 -7.97
CA LEU A 68 -8.38 0.53 -8.92
C LEU A 68 -8.33 -0.70 -9.84
N GLU A 69 -7.15 -1.10 -10.31
CA GLU A 69 -7.01 -2.30 -11.16
C GLU A 69 -7.26 -3.59 -10.39
N PHE A 70 -6.79 -3.68 -9.15
CA PHE A 70 -7.06 -4.82 -8.28
C PHE A 70 -8.55 -4.94 -7.93
N GLU A 71 -9.18 -3.84 -7.57
CA GLU A 71 -10.61 -3.79 -7.24
C GLU A 71 -11.49 -4.15 -8.44
N LYS A 72 -11.15 -3.69 -9.64
CA LYS A 72 -11.82 -4.14 -10.87
C LYS A 72 -11.68 -5.65 -11.06
N ALA A 73 -10.49 -6.22 -10.83
CA ALA A 73 -10.30 -7.66 -10.94
C ALA A 73 -11.16 -8.43 -9.91
N LEU A 74 -11.23 -7.96 -8.66
CA LEU A 74 -12.14 -8.53 -7.66
C LEU A 74 -13.60 -8.45 -8.14
N GLN A 75 -14.00 -7.33 -8.74
CA GLN A 75 -15.35 -7.11 -9.24
C GLN A 75 -15.73 -7.97 -10.46
N THR A 76 -14.74 -8.50 -11.21
CA THR A 76 -15.02 -9.54 -12.22
C THR A 76 -15.39 -10.89 -11.62
N VAL A 77 -14.98 -11.15 -10.36
CA VAL A 77 -15.38 -12.35 -9.62
C VAL A 77 -16.68 -12.10 -8.88
N ASP A 78 -16.78 -10.95 -8.21
CA ASP A 78 -17.96 -10.54 -7.47
C ASP A 78 -18.11 -9.01 -7.51
N ALA A 79 -19.08 -8.53 -8.30
CA ALA A 79 -19.34 -7.11 -8.52
C ALA A 79 -19.69 -6.32 -7.24
N GLY A 80 -20.08 -7.00 -6.15
CA GLY A 80 -20.36 -6.38 -4.86
C GLY A 80 -19.12 -6.16 -3.98
N VAL A 81 -17.96 -6.70 -4.36
CA VAL A 81 -16.72 -6.58 -3.58
C VAL A 81 -16.02 -5.25 -3.85
N THR A 82 -15.50 -4.66 -2.78
CA THR A 82 -14.67 -3.46 -2.79
C THR A 82 -13.49 -3.67 -1.85
N VAL A 83 -12.37 -2.98 -2.09
CA VAL A 83 -11.20 -3.06 -1.23
C VAL A 83 -11.45 -2.25 0.06
N PRO A 84 -11.51 -2.88 1.24
CA PRO A 84 -11.63 -2.17 2.50
C PRO A 84 -10.29 -1.52 2.87
N TYR A 85 -10.30 -0.59 3.82
CA TYR A 85 -9.07 -0.01 4.37
C TYR A 85 -8.80 -0.50 5.78
N TRP A 86 -7.52 -0.63 6.14
CA TRP A 86 -7.11 -0.92 7.51
C TRP A 86 -6.60 0.35 8.19
N ASP A 87 -7.41 0.91 9.10
CA ASP A 87 -6.98 2.02 9.96
C ASP A 87 -6.05 1.49 11.08
N TRP A 88 -4.78 1.30 10.74
CA TRP A 88 -3.74 0.86 11.66
C TRP A 88 -3.42 1.85 12.78
N THR A 89 -4.01 3.05 12.79
CA THR A 89 -3.92 3.96 13.94
C THR A 89 -4.88 3.58 15.07
N ARG A 90 -5.90 2.77 14.75
CA ARG A 90 -6.94 2.28 15.66
C ARG A 90 -6.81 0.78 15.92
N ASP A 91 -6.83 -0.01 14.84
CA ASP A 91 -6.71 -1.47 14.90
C ASP A 91 -5.23 -1.87 14.84
N ASN A 92 -4.52 -1.70 15.96
CA ASN A 92 -3.06 -1.65 15.99
C ASN A 92 -2.38 -2.79 16.77
N THR A 93 -3.11 -3.87 17.06
CA THR A 93 -2.58 -5.03 17.78
C THR A 93 -2.66 -6.30 16.94
N PRO A 94 -1.79 -7.30 17.18
CA PRO A 94 -1.91 -8.61 16.55
C PRO A 94 -3.21 -9.36 16.89
N ALA A 95 -3.96 -8.89 17.91
CA ALA A 95 -5.25 -9.46 18.32
C ALA A 95 -6.46 -8.81 17.63
N ALA A 96 -6.25 -7.81 16.76
CA ALA A 96 -7.33 -7.16 16.02
C ALA A 96 -8.11 -8.15 15.15
N SER A 97 -9.41 -7.89 14.94
CA SER A 97 -10.30 -8.73 14.12
C SER A 97 -9.89 -8.84 12.65
N LEU A 98 -8.95 -8.00 12.21
CA LEU A 98 -8.24 -8.11 10.93
C LEU A 98 -7.51 -9.45 10.78
N TRP A 99 -6.84 -9.89 11.86
CA TRP A 99 -5.97 -11.06 11.91
C TRP A 99 -6.68 -12.34 12.35
N ALA A 100 -8.02 -12.29 12.45
CA ALA A 100 -8.84 -13.43 12.81
C ALA A 100 -8.83 -14.50 11.70
N GLU A 101 -9.13 -15.74 12.07
CA GLU A 101 -9.14 -16.89 11.15
C GLU A 101 -10.23 -16.80 10.09
N ASP A 102 -11.30 -16.03 10.32
CA ASP A 102 -12.36 -15.78 9.35
C ASP A 102 -12.03 -14.66 8.36
N PHE A 103 -10.84 -14.04 8.48
CA PHE A 103 -10.42 -12.96 7.60
C PHE A 103 -9.00 -13.10 7.05
N LEU A 104 -7.99 -12.36 7.55
CA LEU A 104 -6.64 -12.42 6.97
C LEU A 104 -5.73 -13.47 7.59
N GLY A 105 -6.15 -14.12 8.68
CA GLY A 105 -5.31 -15.04 9.44
C GLY A 105 -4.26 -14.33 10.30
N GLY A 106 -3.70 -15.08 11.25
CA GLY A 106 -2.87 -14.53 12.30
C GLY A 106 -1.40 -14.32 11.93
N ASN A 107 -0.58 -14.29 12.97
CA ASN A 107 0.88 -14.16 12.86
C ASN A 107 1.54 -15.45 12.33
N GLY A 108 2.79 -15.33 11.92
CA GLY A 108 3.64 -16.46 11.62
C GLY A 108 4.08 -17.21 12.88
N ARG A 109 4.28 -18.53 12.77
CA ARG A 109 4.85 -19.33 13.86
C ARG A 109 6.32 -18.97 14.11
N ALA A 110 6.81 -19.28 15.32
CA ALA A 110 8.22 -19.18 15.63
C ALA A 110 9.08 -20.07 14.71
N GLY A 111 10.30 -19.62 14.40
CA GLY A 111 11.23 -20.33 13.52
C GLY A 111 11.20 -19.79 12.09
N ASP A 112 10.19 -20.19 11.31
CA ASP A 112 10.10 -19.88 9.88
C ASP A 112 9.08 -18.79 9.51
N ARG A 113 8.33 -18.29 10.50
CA ARG A 113 7.34 -17.21 10.34
C ARG A 113 6.18 -17.58 9.42
N GLN A 114 5.95 -18.86 9.16
CA GLN A 114 4.82 -19.33 8.35
C GLN A 114 3.49 -18.93 8.98
N VAL A 115 2.60 -18.28 8.24
CA VAL A 115 1.22 -18.01 8.67
C VAL A 115 0.47 -19.34 8.81
N MET A 116 -0.09 -19.58 9.99
CA MET A 116 -0.67 -20.87 10.37
C MET A 116 -2.20 -20.90 10.36
N THR A 117 -2.86 -19.74 10.36
CA THR A 117 -4.32 -19.65 10.48
C THR A 117 -4.93 -18.81 9.38
N GLY A 118 -6.24 -18.97 9.20
CA GLY A 118 -7.03 -18.26 8.20
C GLY A 118 -6.90 -18.77 6.76
N PRO A 119 -7.58 -18.10 5.82
CA PRO A 119 -7.75 -18.57 4.44
C PRO A 119 -6.44 -18.60 3.63
N PHE A 120 -5.45 -17.80 4.05
CA PHE A 120 -4.17 -17.64 3.35
C PHE A 120 -3.04 -18.47 3.97
N ALA A 121 -3.34 -19.30 4.97
CA ALA A 121 -2.37 -20.23 5.53
C ALA A 121 -2.05 -21.33 4.52
N TYR A 122 -0.76 -21.68 4.41
CA TYR A 122 -0.29 -22.67 3.43
C TYR A 122 -0.97 -24.04 3.55
N ALA A 123 -1.34 -24.45 4.77
CA ALA A 123 -2.03 -25.71 5.03
C ALA A 123 -3.42 -25.80 4.36
N ARG A 124 -4.02 -24.67 3.96
CA ARG A 124 -5.28 -24.66 3.19
C ARG A 124 -5.09 -25.07 1.73
N GLY A 125 -3.88 -24.97 1.19
CA GLY A 125 -3.57 -25.27 -0.21
C GLY A 125 -3.95 -24.17 -1.22
N ASP A 126 -4.72 -23.17 -0.80
CA ASP A 126 -5.26 -22.12 -1.68
C ASP A 126 -4.37 -20.88 -1.85
N TRP A 127 -3.27 -20.77 -1.08
CA TRP A 127 -2.36 -19.61 -1.12
C TRP A 127 -0.86 -19.95 -1.26
N PRO A 128 -0.46 -20.57 -2.38
CA PRO A 128 0.94 -20.85 -2.66
C PRO A 128 1.68 -19.60 -3.11
N ILE A 129 2.88 -19.34 -2.60
CA ILE A 129 3.75 -18.26 -3.12
C ILE A 129 4.51 -18.82 -4.34
N ARG A 130 4.30 -18.21 -5.52
CA ARG A 130 4.75 -18.76 -6.83
C ARG A 130 5.51 -17.76 -7.70
N THR A 131 5.56 -16.50 -7.30
CA THR A 131 6.09 -15.39 -8.12
C THR A 131 7.60 -15.45 -8.29
N GLY A 132 8.32 -16.23 -7.47
CA GLY A 132 9.77 -16.37 -7.49
C GLY A 132 10.51 -15.10 -7.09
N ILE A 133 9.81 -14.12 -6.50
CA ILE A 133 10.41 -12.85 -6.04
C ILE A 133 11.21 -13.09 -4.75
N THR A 134 10.72 -14.00 -3.92
CA THR A 134 11.43 -14.58 -2.78
C THR A 134 11.48 -16.09 -2.95
N ASP A 135 12.35 -16.77 -2.21
CA ASP A 135 12.40 -18.24 -2.15
C ASP A 135 11.29 -18.85 -1.25
N ASP A 136 10.31 -18.04 -0.86
CA ASP A 136 9.23 -18.46 0.03
C ASP A 136 8.22 -19.32 -0.71
N ARG A 137 7.76 -20.39 -0.05
CA ARG A 137 6.67 -21.25 -0.56
C ARG A 137 5.31 -20.93 0.07
N PHE A 138 5.32 -20.20 1.17
CA PHE A 138 4.16 -19.89 1.99
C PHE A 138 4.19 -18.44 2.48
N LEU A 139 3.01 -17.90 2.78
CA LEU A 139 2.90 -16.57 3.37
C LEU A 139 3.61 -16.54 4.73
N ARG A 140 4.40 -15.49 4.96
CA ARG A 140 5.09 -15.25 6.23
C ARG A 140 4.70 -13.93 6.84
N ARG A 141 4.61 -13.89 8.18
CA ARG A 141 4.37 -12.68 8.99
C ARG A 141 5.18 -12.75 10.29
N ASP A 142 5.54 -11.59 10.81
CA ASP A 142 6.24 -11.41 12.08
C ASP A 142 5.66 -10.18 12.79
N LEU A 143 4.35 -10.21 13.05
CA LEU A 143 3.55 -9.07 13.53
C LEU A 143 4.16 -8.47 14.80
N GLY A 144 4.50 -7.18 14.74
CA GLY A 144 5.14 -6.45 15.83
C GLY A 144 6.61 -6.79 16.07
N ARG A 145 7.17 -7.76 15.34
CA ARG A 145 8.56 -8.24 15.40
C ARG A 145 9.04 -8.45 16.83
N PRO A 146 8.54 -9.47 17.56
CA PRO A 146 8.77 -9.61 19.00
C PRO A 146 10.25 -9.60 19.44
N SER A 147 11.18 -10.06 18.58
CA SER A 147 12.62 -10.05 18.85
C SER A 147 13.30 -8.68 18.67
N ALA A 148 12.67 -7.78 17.91
CA ALA A 148 13.12 -6.41 17.71
C ALA A 148 11.87 -5.51 17.51
N PRO A 149 11.17 -5.18 18.60
CA PRO A 149 9.81 -4.66 18.54
C PRO A 149 9.64 -3.45 17.64
N VAL A 150 8.63 -3.51 16.79
CA VAL A 150 8.14 -2.39 15.99
C VAL A 150 6.71 -2.12 16.42
N THR A 151 6.35 -0.86 16.62
CA THR A 151 4.96 -0.45 16.85
C THR A 151 4.34 0.09 15.56
N LEU A 152 3.02 -0.03 15.42
CA LEU A 152 2.31 0.64 14.32
C LEU A 152 2.31 2.16 14.52
N PRO A 153 2.24 2.96 13.44
CA PRO A 153 2.18 4.41 13.59
C PRO A 153 0.87 4.85 14.23
N THR A 154 0.96 5.90 15.03
CA THR A 154 -0.14 6.44 15.82
C THR A 154 -0.93 7.48 15.04
N LYS A 155 -2.11 7.86 15.55
CA LYS A 155 -2.85 9.01 15.01
C LYS A 155 -1.99 10.28 15.00
N ALA A 156 -1.20 10.53 16.03
CA ALA A 156 -0.31 11.69 16.10
C ALA A 156 0.78 11.67 15.02
N ASP A 157 1.29 10.48 14.65
CA ASP A 157 2.24 10.34 13.54
C ASP A 157 1.60 10.74 12.20
N VAL A 158 0.35 10.33 11.98
CA VAL A 158 -0.44 10.67 10.80
C VAL A 158 -0.82 12.15 10.78
N ASP A 159 -1.27 12.71 11.90
CA ASP A 159 -1.69 14.12 12.00
C ASP A 159 -0.53 15.08 11.66
N ARG A 160 0.70 14.76 12.09
CA ARG A 160 1.89 15.56 11.73
C ARG A 160 2.20 15.52 10.23
N ALA A 161 1.91 14.41 9.55
CA ALA A 161 2.06 14.33 8.11
C ALA A 161 0.93 15.12 7.42
N LEU A 162 -0.31 14.94 7.88
CA LEU A 162 -1.49 15.62 7.34
C LEU A 162 -1.42 17.14 7.49
N SER A 163 -0.70 17.68 8.48
CA SER A 163 -0.56 19.13 8.68
C SER A 163 0.41 19.80 7.72
N ASP A 164 1.27 19.06 7.01
CA ASP A 164 2.22 19.64 6.06
C ASP A 164 1.46 20.10 4.81
N PRO A 165 1.41 21.41 4.49
CA PRO A 165 0.59 21.92 3.38
C PRO A 165 1.24 21.66 2.01
N VAL A 166 2.49 21.19 1.98
CA VAL A 166 3.23 20.92 0.74
C VAL A 166 3.04 19.45 0.37
N TYR A 167 2.72 19.16 -0.90
CA TYR A 167 2.57 17.79 -1.38
C TYR A 167 3.89 17.02 -1.31
N ASP A 168 4.93 17.53 -1.96
CA ASP A 168 6.26 16.94 -2.02
C ASP A 168 7.29 18.05 -2.33
N THR A 169 8.57 17.76 -2.13
CA THR A 169 9.65 18.72 -2.41
C THR A 169 10.83 18.06 -3.10
N ALA A 170 11.61 18.86 -3.84
CA ALA A 170 12.91 18.47 -4.33
C ALA A 170 13.78 17.88 -3.19
N PRO A 171 14.60 16.84 -3.46
CA PRO A 171 14.90 16.28 -4.78
C PRO A 171 13.95 15.12 -5.18
N TRP A 172 12.67 15.16 -4.78
CA TRP A 172 11.60 14.28 -5.28
C TRP A 172 11.86 12.78 -5.00
N ASN A 173 12.44 12.48 -3.84
CA ASN A 173 12.90 11.14 -3.50
C ASN A 173 12.78 10.86 -1.99
N SER A 174 13.46 9.82 -1.49
CA SER A 174 13.37 9.44 -0.07
C SER A 174 14.05 10.41 0.90
N VAL A 175 14.96 11.28 0.42
CA VAL A 175 15.68 12.22 1.29
C VAL A 175 14.95 13.54 1.50
N SER A 176 13.81 13.77 0.83
CA SER A 176 12.98 14.95 1.02
C SER A 176 12.49 15.06 2.48
N THR A 177 12.94 16.07 3.22
CA THR A 177 12.63 16.21 4.66
C THR A 177 11.30 16.93 4.94
N THR A 178 10.68 17.44 3.89
CA THR A 178 9.42 18.20 3.86
C THR A 178 8.48 17.58 2.84
N GLY A 179 7.19 17.83 3.00
CA GLY A 179 6.17 17.36 2.08
C GLY A 179 5.40 16.14 2.61
N PHE A 180 4.09 16.19 2.44
CA PHE A 180 3.13 15.17 2.81
C PHE A 180 3.48 13.78 2.25
N ARG A 181 3.86 13.69 0.97
CA ARG A 181 4.22 12.44 0.30
C ARG A 181 5.30 11.69 1.05
N ASN A 182 6.47 12.30 1.25
CA ASN A 182 7.58 11.58 1.88
C ASN A 182 7.34 11.30 3.37
N ARG A 183 6.58 12.16 4.07
CA ARG A 183 6.17 11.93 5.46
C ARG A 183 5.24 10.72 5.59
N ILE A 184 4.26 10.55 4.70
CA ILE A 184 3.37 9.39 4.71
C ILE A 184 4.07 8.14 4.22
N GLU A 185 4.84 8.23 3.13
CA GLU A 185 5.63 7.11 2.64
C GLU A 185 6.57 6.61 3.75
N GLY A 186 7.18 7.54 4.49
CA GLY A 186 7.83 7.27 5.77
C GLY A 186 9.35 7.26 5.70
N TRP A 187 9.93 8.12 4.86
CA TRP A 187 11.38 8.33 4.75
C TRP A 187 11.81 9.69 5.35
N GLY A 188 13.09 9.83 5.70
CA GLY A 188 13.72 11.13 5.91
C GLY A 188 13.20 12.00 7.06
N ILE A 189 12.42 11.47 8.01
CA ILE A 189 11.87 12.27 9.11
C ILE A 189 12.96 12.53 10.18
N ARG A 190 13.46 13.77 10.26
CA ARG A 190 14.38 14.20 11.33
C ARG A 190 13.77 13.86 12.71
N GLY A 191 14.53 13.14 13.54
CA GLY A 191 14.11 12.74 14.89
C GLY A 191 13.36 11.40 14.97
N SER A 192 13.03 10.73 13.87
CA SER A 192 12.52 9.35 13.92
C SER A 192 13.67 8.34 13.93
N ARG A 193 13.73 7.48 14.95
CA ARG A 193 14.59 6.29 14.94
C ARG A 193 14.04 5.29 13.90
N GLY A 194 14.42 5.44 12.64
CA GLY A 194 14.03 4.54 11.54
C GLY A 194 12.89 5.08 10.66
N VAL A 195 12.16 4.16 10.00
CA VAL A 195 11.06 4.50 9.08
C VAL A 195 9.76 4.83 9.84
N ALA A 196 8.87 5.58 9.19
CA ALA A 196 7.58 6.01 9.73
C ALA A 196 6.39 5.51 8.89
N ASN A 197 5.17 5.76 9.37
CA ASN A 197 3.92 5.63 8.61
C ASN A 197 3.86 4.38 7.73
N HIS A 198 3.68 4.51 6.42
CA HIS A 198 3.59 3.40 5.46
C HIS A 198 4.74 2.38 5.63
N ASN A 199 5.98 2.84 5.53
CA ASN A 199 7.15 1.96 5.66
C ASN A 199 7.23 1.26 7.02
N ARG A 200 6.76 1.89 8.10
CA ARG A 200 6.72 1.28 9.42
C ARG A 200 5.67 0.17 9.50
N VAL A 201 4.52 0.32 8.83
CA VAL A 201 3.50 -0.75 8.75
C VAL A 201 4.03 -1.97 8.00
N HIS A 202 4.67 -1.76 6.85
CA HIS A 202 5.36 -2.84 6.11
C HIS A 202 6.36 -3.60 7.01
N ARG A 203 7.18 -2.86 7.77
CA ARG A 203 8.12 -3.47 8.73
C ARG A 203 7.44 -4.15 9.92
N TRP A 204 6.31 -3.62 10.40
CA TRP A 204 5.57 -4.19 11.52
C TRP A 204 4.97 -5.55 11.16
N ILE A 205 4.48 -5.72 9.93
CA ILE A 205 3.93 -6.99 9.47
C ILE A 205 5.06 -8.00 9.22
N GLY A 206 6.18 -7.56 8.66
CA GLY A 206 7.30 -8.44 8.34
C GLY A 206 7.01 -9.39 7.18
N GLY A 207 7.80 -10.47 7.06
CA GLY A 207 7.62 -11.47 5.99
C GLY A 207 7.65 -10.86 4.59
N SER A 208 6.72 -11.26 3.71
CA SER A 208 6.61 -10.71 2.35
C SER A 208 6.31 -9.21 2.35
N MET A 209 5.52 -8.73 3.32
CA MET A 209 5.19 -7.30 3.49
C MET A 209 6.41 -6.42 3.73
N ALA A 210 7.57 -6.96 4.10
CA ALA A 210 8.78 -6.15 4.33
C ALA A 210 9.54 -5.75 3.05
N GLY A 211 9.14 -6.25 1.87
CA GLY A 211 9.89 -6.05 0.63
C GLY A 211 9.02 -5.91 -0.61
N ALA A 212 9.66 -6.07 -1.78
CA ALA A 212 9.01 -5.86 -3.07
C ALA A 212 7.91 -6.90 -3.39
N ALA A 213 7.92 -8.04 -2.70
CA ALA A 213 6.88 -9.07 -2.75
C ALA A 213 5.70 -8.76 -1.81
N SER A 214 5.60 -7.55 -1.25
CA SER A 214 4.56 -7.20 -0.27
C SER A 214 3.13 -7.54 -0.68
N PRO A 215 2.70 -7.45 -1.97
CA PRO A 215 1.37 -7.86 -2.35
C PRO A 215 1.09 -9.37 -2.22
N ASP A 216 2.09 -10.24 -2.00
CA ASP A 216 1.84 -11.65 -1.67
C ASP A 216 1.03 -11.81 -0.36
N ASP A 217 1.03 -10.80 0.50
CA ASP A 217 0.11 -10.71 1.64
C ASP A 217 -1.14 -9.88 1.27
N PRO A 218 -2.36 -10.45 1.35
CA PRO A 218 -3.59 -9.70 1.07
C PRO A 218 -3.79 -8.43 1.90
N VAL A 219 -3.15 -8.31 3.06
CA VAL A 219 -3.22 -7.09 3.88
C VAL A 219 -2.61 -5.87 3.17
N PHE A 220 -1.74 -6.08 2.18
CA PHE A 220 -1.18 -5.03 1.32
C PHE A 220 -2.27 -4.09 0.80
N TRP A 221 -3.35 -4.66 0.26
CA TRP A 221 -4.42 -3.89 -0.36
C TRP A 221 -5.17 -3.02 0.64
N LEU A 222 -5.39 -3.56 1.84
CA LEU A 222 -6.05 -2.84 2.93
C LEU A 222 -5.17 -1.73 3.49
N HIS A 223 -3.86 -1.99 3.60
CA HIS A 223 -2.88 -0.99 4.00
C HIS A 223 -2.86 0.17 3.00
N HIS A 224 -2.70 -0.11 1.71
CA HIS A 224 -2.63 0.92 0.68
C HIS A 224 -3.97 1.64 0.47
N ALA A 225 -5.11 0.98 0.69
CA ALA A 225 -6.41 1.65 0.71
C ALA A 225 -6.51 2.69 1.84
N TYR A 226 -5.87 2.46 2.99
CA TYR A 226 -5.78 3.47 4.03
C TYR A 226 -4.82 4.61 3.66
N ILE A 227 -3.67 4.30 3.04
CA ILE A 227 -2.77 5.33 2.50
C ILE A 227 -3.49 6.25 1.49
N ASP A 228 -4.32 5.68 0.63
CA ASP A 228 -5.14 6.44 -0.33
C ASP A 228 -6.22 7.30 0.36
N LEU A 229 -6.82 6.80 1.45
CA LEU A 229 -7.71 7.59 2.30
C LEU A 229 -6.96 8.75 2.98
N LEU A 230 -5.72 8.54 3.44
CA LEU A 230 -4.92 9.63 4.02
C LEU A 230 -4.61 10.71 2.98
N TRP A 231 -4.31 10.34 1.73
CA TRP A 231 -4.15 11.32 0.65
C TRP A 231 -5.45 12.11 0.42
N THR A 232 -6.59 11.44 0.40
CA THR A 232 -7.91 12.08 0.31
C THR A 232 -8.15 13.08 1.44
N ARG A 233 -7.82 12.71 2.68
CA ARG A 233 -7.95 13.60 3.86
C ARG A 233 -7.04 14.81 3.74
N TRP A 234 -5.81 14.62 3.27
CA TRP A 234 -4.87 15.70 3.02
C TRP A 234 -5.37 16.67 1.94
N GLN A 235 -5.87 16.17 0.80
CA GLN A 235 -6.44 17.02 -0.25
C GLN A 235 -7.60 17.87 0.25
N LYS A 236 -8.45 17.32 1.14
CA LYS A 236 -9.54 18.06 1.79
C LYS A 236 -9.04 19.12 2.77
N ALA A 237 -7.99 18.81 3.53
CA ALA A 237 -7.38 19.75 4.48
C ALA A 237 -6.62 20.88 3.78
N HIS A 238 -6.09 20.64 2.58
CA HIS A 238 -5.28 21.58 1.82
C HIS A 238 -5.83 21.80 0.40
N PRO A 239 -7.04 22.36 0.23
CA PRO A 239 -7.73 22.45 -1.06
C PRO A 239 -7.01 23.35 -2.09
N ARG A 240 -6.03 24.16 -1.65
CA ARG A 240 -5.20 25.00 -2.52
C ARG A 240 -3.85 24.37 -2.89
N ALA A 241 -3.49 23.26 -2.25
CA ALA A 241 -2.23 22.60 -2.54
C ALA A 241 -2.29 21.89 -3.88
N ARG A 242 -1.14 21.84 -4.57
CA ARG A 242 -0.99 21.19 -5.88
C ARG A 242 -0.15 19.93 -5.73
N TYR A 243 -0.37 18.96 -6.61
CA TYR A 243 0.61 17.91 -6.84
C TYR A 243 1.91 18.55 -7.31
N LEU A 244 3.04 18.07 -6.80
CA LEU A 244 4.37 18.54 -7.16
C LEU A 244 5.25 17.33 -7.51
N PRO A 245 6.08 17.40 -8.56
CA PRO A 245 6.24 18.54 -9.46
C PRO A 245 5.02 18.70 -10.39
N ASP A 246 4.60 19.95 -10.60
CA ASP A 246 3.41 20.28 -11.40
C ASP A 246 3.71 20.38 -12.90
N ARG A 247 5.00 20.39 -13.26
CA ARG A 247 5.52 20.41 -14.63
C ARG A 247 6.78 19.58 -14.72
N SER A 248 7.16 19.19 -15.93
CA SER A 248 8.38 18.43 -16.16
C SER A 248 9.60 19.16 -15.60
N LEU A 249 10.53 18.39 -15.04
CA LEU A 249 11.75 18.91 -14.43
C LEU A 249 12.71 19.51 -15.48
N ALA A 250 13.56 20.43 -15.02
CA ALA A 250 14.58 21.08 -15.83
C ALA A 250 15.54 20.05 -16.45
N ALA A 251 16.13 20.37 -17.61
CA ALA A 251 16.95 19.45 -18.38
C ALA A 251 18.15 18.87 -17.60
N ASP A 252 18.69 19.66 -16.67
CA ASP A 252 19.82 19.37 -15.79
C ASP A 252 19.42 18.76 -14.44
N ASP A 253 18.12 18.62 -14.15
CA ASP A 253 17.65 17.98 -12.92
C ASP A 253 17.96 16.47 -12.95
N PRO A 254 18.66 15.92 -11.94
CA PRO A 254 19.05 14.50 -11.91
C PRO A 254 17.86 13.53 -11.78
N GLN A 255 16.65 14.03 -11.51
CA GLN A 255 15.42 13.24 -11.49
C GLN A 255 14.63 13.34 -12.79
N ARG A 256 15.06 14.13 -13.77
CA ARG A 256 14.39 14.21 -15.08
C ARG A 256 14.36 12.84 -15.74
N GLY A 257 13.17 12.44 -16.21
CA GLY A 257 12.94 11.10 -16.77
C GLY A 257 12.90 9.97 -15.73
N ARG A 258 13.12 10.27 -14.44
CA ARG A 258 13.02 9.31 -13.33
C ARG A 258 11.77 9.50 -12.49
N VAL A 259 11.25 10.71 -12.36
CA VAL A 259 10.00 11.01 -11.65
C VAL A 259 8.96 11.59 -12.62
N PHE A 260 7.68 11.52 -12.23
CA PHE A 260 6.55 11.87 -13.08
C PHE A 260 5.85 13.12 -12.53
N ALA A 261 5.85 14.18 -13.33
CA ALA A 261 5.11 15.40 -13.04
C ALA A 261 3.59 15.19 -13.20
N LEU A 262 2.81 16.20 -12.80
CA LEU A 262 1.35 16.16 -12.77
C LEU A 262 0.70 15.59 -14.05
N ASP A 263 1.25 15.93 -15.22
CA ASP A 263 0.72 15.53 -16.53
C ASP A 263 1.60 14.54 -17.29
N ASP A 264 2.62 13.98 -16.64
CA ASP A 264 3.43 12.89 -17.20
C ASP A 264 2.70 11.55 -17.01
N PRO A 265 2.60 10.70 -18.05
CA PRO A 265 1.98 9.38 -17.92
C PRO A 265 2.85 8.44 -17.06
N MET A 266 2.23 7.76 -16.09
CA MET A 266 2.94 6.88 -15.16
C MET A 266 2.88 5.40 -15.59
N PRO A 267 4.03 4.75 -15.82
CA PRO A 267 4.06 3.36 -16.24
C PRO A 267 3.54 2.41 -15.14
N PRO A 268 2.98 1.24 -15.50
CA PRO A 268 2.83 0.71 -16.87
C PRO A 268 1.63 1.31 -17.62
N TRP A 269 0.90 2.23 -17.02
CA TRP A 269 -0.33 2.77 -17.57
C TRP A 269 -0.05 4.07 -18.34
N ASP A 270 -0.89 4.41 -19.30
CA ASP A 270 -0.88 5.75 -19.91
C ASP A 270 -1.79 6.71 -19.10
N VAL A 271 -1.66 6.68 -17.78
CA VAL A 271 -2.50 7.46 -16.85
C VAL A 271 -1.63 8.44 -16.09
N LYS A 272 -2.08 9.69 -16.05
CA LYS A 272 -1.37 10.82 -15.43
C LYS A 272 -1.82 11.03 -13.98
N PRO A 273 -0.97 11.57 -13.10
CA PRO A 273 -1.38 12.00 -11.76
C PRO A 273 -2.62 12.90 -11.78
N SER A 274 -2.70 13.84 -12.73
CA SER A 274 -3.84 14.77 -12.88
C SER A 274 -5.19 14.07 -13.01
N GLN A 275 -5.23 12.92 -13.68
CA GLN A 275 -6.44 12.13 -13.88
C GLN A 275 -6.85 11.33 -12.63
N LEU A 276 -5.99 11.25 -11.63
CA LEU A 276 -6.19 10.47 -10.40
C LEU A 276 -6.31 11.35 -9.16
N MET A 277 -6.21 12.67 -9.30
CA MET A 277 -6.35 13.61 -8.19
C MET A 277 -7.73 13.51 -7.54
N ASP A 278 -8.78 13.36 -8.35
CA ASP A 278 -10.16 13.21 -7.89
C ASP A 278 -10.66 11.79 -8.10
N HIS A 279 -10.88 11.06 -7.01
CA HIS A 279 -11.47 9.72 -7.02
C HIS A 279 -12.98 9.73 -6.77
N THR A 280 -13.58 10.88 -6.45
CA THR A 280 -14.98 10.99 -5.98
C THR A 280 -16.02 10.70 -7.05
N ARG A 281 -15.61 10.52 -8.30
CA ARG A 281 -16.49 9.99 -9.37
C ARG A 281 -16.50 8.46 -9.42
N LEU A 282 -15.52 7.81 -8.80
CA LEU A 282 -15.32 6.36 -8.85
C LEU A 282 -15.77 5.69 -7.55
N TYR A 283 -15.26 6.16 -6.41
CA TYR A 283 -15.51 5.57 -5.10
C TYR A 283 -15.51 6.60 -3.98
N ARG A 284 -16.00 6.20 -2.79
CA ARG A 284 -15.90 6.97 -1.55
C ARG A 284 -15.43 6.08 -0.41
N TYR A 285 -14.84 6.69 0.60
CA TYR A 285 -14.59 6.05 1.89
C TYR A 285 -15.77 6.28 2.83
N VAL A 286 -16.18 5.22 3.53
CA VAL A 286 -17.28 5.24 4.52
C VAL A 286 -16.87 4.54 5.80
#